data_AF-A0A7T4B9B3-F1
#
_entry.id   AF-A0A7T4B9B3-F1
#
_cell.length_a   1.000
_cell.length_b   1.000
_cell.length_c   1.000
_cell.angle_alpha   90.00
_cell.angle_beta   90.00
_cell.angle_gamma   90.00
#
_symmetry.space_group_name_H-M   'P 1'
#
loop_
_entity.id
_entity.type
_entity.pdbx_description
1 polymer ?
#
loop_
_entity_poly.entity_id
_entity_poly.type
_entity_poly.pdbx_seq_one_letter_code
_entity_poly.pdbx_strand_id
1 'polypeptide(L)'
;MQAPQGWVAAASQAGAAVARSFASRPAERAGRPQAAQGQNQKGQSMTREESDQVEALIMEWYHWSRGYRPALGVGRVSAFARGMTANEAYDDEDVDTRLAAARGEQTELCIDELPWQQRSAIGVHAGNRAAGARVFSNPRLTPEQQHAAYQEAKVALLPALRRRGLVTAPQLRHADRAKACGARATSA
;
A
#
# COMPACT_ATOMS: atom_id res chain seq x y z
N MET A 1 -59.06 -14.40 -15.12
CA MET A 1 -58.24 -14.21 -16.34
C MET A 1 -56.77 -14.36 -15.95
N GLN A 2 -56.08 -15.22 -16.69
CA GLN A 2 -54.79 -15.85 -16.39
C GLN A 2 -53.61 -14.88 -16.49
N ALA A 3 -52.62 -14.99 -15.60
CA ALA A 3 -51.31 -14.36 -15.78
C ALA A 3 -50.52 -15.08 -16.89
N PRO A 4 -49.82 -14.36 -17.79
CA PRO A 4 -48.98 -14.99 -18.80
C PRO A 4 -47.75 -15.63 -18.15
N GLN A 5 -47.68 -16.94 -18.36
CA GLN A 5 -46.61 -17.85 -17.98
C GLN A 5 -45.39 -17.56 -18.87
N GLY A 6 -44.21 -17.34 -18.28
CA GLY A 6 -43.01 -17.24 -19.13
C GLY A 6 -41.69 -16.78 -18.49
N TRP A 7 -41.60 -16.54 -17.19
CA TRP A 7 -40.37 -16.03 -16.58
C TRP A 7 -39.90 -16.88 -15.38
N VAL A 8 -40.04 -18.20 -15.47
CA VAL A 8 -39.32 -19.14 -14.59
C VAL A 8 -38.62 -20.19 -15.45
N ALA A 9 -37.29 -20.20 -15.33
CA ALA A 9 -36.31 -21.17 -15.82
C ALA A 9 -35.78 -21.04 -17.26
N ALA A 10 -34.66 -20.31 -17.39
CA ALA A 10 -33.58 -20.68 -18.31
C ALA A 10 -32.22 -20.25 -17.72
N ALA A 11 -31.37 -21.27 -17.50
CA ALA A 11 -29.89 -21.28 -17.45
C ALA A 11 -29.17 -20.23 -16.59
N SER A 12 -28.56 -20.56 -15.44
CA SER A 12 -27.37 -21.43 -15.29
C SER A 12 -26.23 -21.06 -16.24
N GLN A 13 -25.07 -20.74 -15.65
CA GLN A 13 -23.74 -20.55 -16.26
C GLN A 13 -23.35 -19.13 -16.73
N ALA A 14 -22.54 -18.46 -15.91
CA ALA A 14 -21.49 -17.56 -16.38
C ALA A 14 -20.32 -17.64 -15.40
N GLY A 15 -19.63 -18.78 -15.43
CA GLY A 15 -18.27 -18.90 -14.90
C GLY A 15 -17.26 -18.38 -15.92
N ALA A 16 -16.19 -17.78 -15.39
CA ALA A 16 -14.84 -17.68 -15.94
C ALA A 16 -14.60 -16.95 -17.27
N ALA A 17 -13.92 -15.80 -17.21
CA ALA A 17 -12.93 -15.39 -18.22
C ALA A 17 -12.05 -14.21 -17.75
N VAL A 18 -10.99 -14.48 -16.99
CA VAL A 18 -9.69 -13.81 -17.18
C VAL A 18 -8.61 -14.88 -17.01
N ALA A 19 -8.50 -15.74 -18.01
CA ALA A 19 -7.32 -16.58 -18.21
C ALA A 19 -6.27 -15.74 -18.95
N ARG A 20 -5.20 -15.34 -18.26
CA ARG A 20 -3.99 -14.85 -18.92
C ARG A 20 -3.00 -16.01 -19.04
N SER A 21 -2.95 -16.53 -20.26
CA SER A 21 -1.89 -17.31 -20.92
C SER A 21 -0.66 -17.66 -20.06
N PHE A 22 -0.58 -18.91 -19.62
CA PHE A 22 0.69 -19.59 -19.34
C PHE A 22 1.09 -20.35 -20.61
N ALA A 23 1.92 -19.73 -21.45
CA ALA A 23 2.61 -20.43 -22.52
C ALA A 23 3.91 -21.03 -21.94
N SER A 24 3.97 -22.35 -21.96
CA SER A 24 5.11 -23.19 -21.61
C SER A 24 6.33 -22.82 -22.47
N ARG A 25 7.38 -22.28 -21.86
CA ARG A 25 8.71 -22.17 -22.47
C ARG A 25 9.54 -23.41 -22.07
N PRO A 26 10.17 -24.12 -23.03
CA PRO A 26 10.96 -25.29 -22.71
C PRO A 26 12.25 -24.92 -21.98
N ALA A 27 12.68 -25.81 -21.09
CA ALA A 27 13.88 -25.69 -20.28
C ALA A 27 15.14 -25.96 -21.13
N GLU A 28 15.93 -24.92 -21.38
CA GLU A 28 17.34 -25.07 -21.77
C GLU A 28 18.24 -24.78 -20.58
N ARG A 29 18.94 -25.84 -20.16
CA ARG A 29 19.98 -25.86 -19.13
C ARG A 29 21.25 -25.26 -19.72
N ALA A 30 21.51 -23.99 -19.43
CA ALA A 30 22.82 -23.37 -19.63
C ALA A 30 23.35 -22.87 -18.29
N GLY A 31 24.38 -23.53 -17.77
CA GLY A 31 25.07 -23.12 -16.56
C GLY A 31 25.71 -21.74 -16.74
N ARG A 32 25.38 -20.82 -15.83
CA ARG A 32 26.19 -19.63 -15.53
C ARG A 32 26.36 -19.50 -14.02
N PRO A 33 27.54 -19.07 -13.57
CA PRO A 33 27.94 -19.18 -12.18
C PRO A 33 27.14 -18.22 -11.30
N GLN A 34 26.68 -18.76 -10.17
CA GLN A 34 26.13 -18.00 -9.05
C GLN A 34 27.25 -17.11 -8.48
N ALA A 35 27.30 -15.87 -8.94
CA ALA A 35 28.10 -14.82 -8.32
C ALA A 35 27.22 -14.08 -7.32
N ALA A 36 27.43 -14.39 -6.04
CA ALA A 36 27.31 -13.48 -4.90
C ALA A 36 26.09 -12.53 -4.86
N GLN A 37 24.91 -13.07 -4.57
CA GLN A 37 23.82 -12.32 -3.91
C GLN A 37 23.35 -13.03 -2.64
N GLY A 38 24.28 -13.65 -1.93
CA GLY A 38 24.14 -13.93 -0.51
C GLY A 38 25.07 -12.96 0.23
N GLN A 39 24.65 -12.46 1.38
CA GLN A 39 25.45 -11.66 2.33
C GLN A 39 25.39 -10.13 2.16
N ASN A 40 24.20 -9.52 2.26
CA ASN A 40 24.09 -8.23 2.94
C ASN A 40 22.73 -7.93 3.59
N GLN A 41 21.97 -8.97 3.97
CA GLN A 41 20.83 -8.84 4.89
C GLN A 41 21.33 -9.08 6.33
N LYS A 42 22.31 -8.30 6.78
CA LYS A 42 22.59 -8.21 8.22
C LYS A 42 21.45 -7.39 8.82
N GLY A 43 20.81 -7.95 9.85
CA GLY A 43 19.56 -7.46 10.42
C GLY A 43 19.60 -5.98 10.75
N GLN A 44 19.03 -5.16 9.88
CA GLN A 44 18.58 -3.84 10.26
C GLN A 44 17.21 -4.06 10.88
N SER A 45 17.20 -4.28 12.20
CA SER A 45 15.98 -4.04 12.99
C SER A 45 15.51 -2.62 12.67
N MET A 46 14.23 -2.49 12.30
CA MET A 46 13.58 -1.21 12.02
C MET A 46 13.96 -0.16 13.06
N THR A 47 14.42 1.02 12.64
CA THR A 47 14.72 2.10 13.61
C THR A 47 13.43 2.69 14.15
N ARG A 48 13.52 3.42 15.27
CA ARG A 48 12.35 4.09 15.85
C ARG A 48 11.73 5.09 14.86
N GLU A 49 12.58 5.87 14.20
CA GLU A 49 12.16 6.88 13.22
C GLU A 49 11.47 6.25 12.02
N GLU A 50 11.95 5.08 11.58
CA GLU A 50 11.31 4.31 10.50
C GLU A 50 9.98 3.73 10.96
N SER A 51 9.92 3.22 12.20
CA SER A 51 8.67 2.76 12.81
C SER A 51 7.63 3.88 12.85
N ASP A 52 8.04 5.10 13.20
CA ASP A 52 7.15 6.26 13.29
C ASP A 52 6.70 6.72 11.89
N GLN A 53 7.59 6.71 10.89
CA GLN A 53 7.25 7.00 9.49
C GLN A 53 6.25 5.98 8.92
N VAL A 54 6.48 4.69 9.15
CA VAL A 54 5.56 3.64 8.71
C VAL A 54 4.20 3.79 9.38
N GLU A 55 4.17 4.11 10.68
CA GLU A 55 2.94 4.34 11.42
C GLU A 55 2.14 5.52 10.85
N ALA A 56 2.83 6.63 10.54
CA ALA A 56 2.21 7.80 9.92
C ALA A 56 1.61 7.46 8.55
N LEU A 57 2.34 6.71 7.72
CA LEU A 57 1.86 6.24 6.41
C LEU A 57 0.65 5.31 6.53
N ILE A 58 0.63 4.40 7.52
CA ILE A 58 -0.53 3.54 7.79
C ILE A 58 -1.76 4.38 8.14
N MET A 59 -1.61 5.43 8.94
CA MET A 59 -2.72 6.32 9.27
C MET A 59 -3.19 7.14 8.07
N GLU A 60 -2.27 7.68 7.27
CA GLU A 60 -2.57 8.39 6.03
C GLU A 60 -3.35 7.50 5.05
N TRP A 61 -2.86 6.27 4.82
CA TRP A 61 -3.52 5.25 4.02
C TRP A 61 -4.91 4.90 4.56
N TYR A 62 -5.07 4.76 5.88
CA TYR A 62 -6.36 4.45 6.48
C TYR A 62 -7.39 5.55 6.24
N HIS A 63 -7.00 6.82 6.34
CA HIS A 63 -7.89 7.94 6.04
C HIS A 63 -8.22 8.03 4.55
N TRP A 64 -7.23 7.84 3.68
CA TRP A 64 -7.41 7.83 2.24
C TRP A 64 -8.33 6.69 1.77
N SER A 65 -8.10 5.45 2.22
CA SER A 65 -8.85 4.26 1.78
C SER A 65 -10.34 4.34 2.13
N ARG A 66 -10.70 5.00 3.23
CA ARG A 66 -12.11 5.26 3.61
C ARG A 66 -12.83 6.17 2.61
N GLY A 67 -12.12 7.17 2.09
CA GLY A 67 -12.63 8.13 1.10
C GLY A 67 -12.49 7.65 -0.34
N TYR A 68 -11.62 6.67 -0.59
CA TYR A 68 -11.35 6.16 -1.93
C TYR A 68 -12.61 5.59 -2.59
N ARG A 69 -12.88 6.06 -3.82
CA ARG A 69 -13.99 5.60 -4.66
C ARG A 69 -13.44 5.28 -6.05
N PRO A 70 -13.44 4.01 -6.48
CA PRO A 70 -12.97 3.67 -7.82
C PRO A 70 -13.88 4.30 -8.86
N ALA A 71 -13.30 4.73 -9.98
CA ALA A 71 -14.06 5.25 -11.11
C ALA A 71 -14.78 4.10 -11.84
N LEU A 72 -15.99 3.76 -11.40
CA LEU A 72 -16.82 2.70 -11.99
C LEU A 72 -17.51 3.10 -13.31
N GLY A 73 -17.04 4.14 -13.98
CA GLY A 73 -17.61 4.66 -15.24
C GLY A 73 -18.93 5.44 -15.09
N VAL A 74 -19.49 5.52 -13.88
CA VAL A 74 -20.63 6.41 -13.57
C VAL A 74 -20.11 7.76 -13.08
N GLY A 75 -20.68 8.85 -13.60
CA GLY A 75 -20.27 10.21 -13.22
C GLY A 75 -20.37 10.43 -11.71
N ARG A 76 -19.36 11.08 -11.12
CA ARG A 76 -19.28 11.41 -9.68
C ARG A 76 -20.34 12.41 -9.21
N VAL A 77 -21.09 12.97 -10.16
CA VAL A 77 -22.05 14.05 -9.96
C VAL A 77 -23.45 13.44 -9.93
N SER A 78 -24.29 13.91 -8.99
CA SER A 78 -25.69 13.52 -8.95
C SER A 78 -26.38 13.84 -10.28
N ALA A 79 -27.47 13.13 -10.61
CA ALA A 79 -28.24 13.42 -11.81
C ALA A 79 -28.68 14.90 -11.91
N PHE A 80 -28.87 15.56 -10.76
CA PHE A 80 -29.31 16.95 -10.65
C PHE A 80 -28.19 18.00 -10.79
N ALA A 81 -26.92 17.62 -10.60
CA ALA A 81 -25.78 18.53 -10.70
C ALA A 81 -24.99 18.33 -12.00
N ARG A 82 -25.45 17.45 -12.90
CA ARG A 82 -24.79 17.15 -14.18
C ARG A 82 -24.75 18.41 -15.05
N GLY A 83 -23.55 18.85 -15.44
CA GLY A 83 -23.33 20.08 -16.23
C GLY A 83 -22.88 21.29 -15.42
N MET A 84 -22.86 21.18 -14.08
CA MET A 84 -22.24 22.19 -13.22
C MET A 84 -20.72 22.02 -13.25
N THR A 85 -19.99 23.06 -13.65
CA THR A 85 -18.51 23.08 -13.59
C THR A 85 -18.08 23.94 -12.40
N ALA A 86 -17.20 23.41 -11.55
CA ALA A 86 -16.50 24.24 -10.58
C ALA A 86 -15.57 25.22 -11.34
N ASN A 87 -15.45 26.45 -10.85
CA ASN A 87 -14.58 27.46 -11.44
C ASN A 87 -13.11 27.02 -11.28
N GLU A 88 -12.38 26.83 -12.39
CA GLU A 88 -11.00 26.29 -12.43
C GLU A 88 -9.94 27.18 -11.75
N ALA A 89 -10.32 28.37 -11.28
CA ALA A 89 -9.41 29.35 -10.66
C ALA A 89 -8.88 28.97 -9.25
N TYR A 90 -9.26 27.81 -8.70
CA TYR A 90 -8.87 27.33 -7.37
C TYR A 90 -8.15 25.95 -7.39
N ASP A 91 -7.38 25.65 -8.44
CA ASP A 91 -6.70 24.34 -8.64
C ASP A 91 -5.39 24.16 -7.82
N ASP A 92 -4.95 25.15 -7.05
CA ASP A 92 -3.72 25.02 -6.23
C ASP A 92 -3.93 24.09 -5.00
N GLU A 93 -5.16 23.97 -4.48
CA GLU A 93 -5.52 23.01 -3.42
C GLU A 93 -5.50 21.55 -3.90
N ASP A 94 -5.42 21.33 -5.22
CA ASP A 94 -5.47 19.99 -5.80
C ASP A 94 -4.11 19.27 -5.78
N VAL A 95 -2.97 19.98 -5.73
CA VAL A 95 -1.65 19.30 -5.81
C VAL A 95 -1.37 18.45 -4.58
N ASP A 96 -1.57 19.00 -3.38
CA ASP A 96 -1.39 18.27 -2.13
C ASP A 96 -2.38 17.10 -2.02
N THR A 97 -3.62 17.32 -2.45
CA THR A 97 -4.66 16.29 -2.49
C THR A 97 -4.29 15.16 -3.45
N ARG A 98 -3.78 15.49 -4.65
CA ARG A 98 -3.30 14.51 -5.64
C ARG A 98 -2.07 13.76 -5.13
N LEU A 99 -1.15 14.43 -4.42
CA LEU A 99 0.03 13.82 -3.84
C LEU A 99 -0.33 12.83 -2.71
N ALA A 100 -1.23 13.24 -1.79
CA ALA A 100 -1.75 12.37 -0.74
C ALA A 100 -2.50 11.18 -1.33
N ALA A 101 -3.27 11.37 -2.41
CA ALA A 101 -3.94 10.29 -3.11
C ALA A 101 -2.97 9.28 -3.73
N ALA A 102 -1.93 9.77 -4.42
CA ALA A 102 -0.89 8.93 -5.00
C ALA A 102 -0.12 8.17 -3.90
N ARG A 103 0.18 8.81 -2.77
CA ARG A 103 0.83 8.19 -1.62
C ARG A 103 -0.04 7.10 -0.98
N GLY A 104 -1.34 7.37 -0.83
CA GLY A 104 -2.33 6.39 -0.36
C GLY A 104 -2.37 5.16 -1.26
N GLU A 105 -2.43 5.36 -2.58
CA GLU A 105 -2.42 4.28 -3.57
C GLU A 105 -1.13 3.45 -3.52
N GLN A 106 0.05 4.09 -3.46
CA GLN A 106 1.31 3.36 -3.35
C GLN A 106 1.43 2.57 -2.04
N THR A 107 0.82 3.07 -0.96
CA THR A 107 0.79 2.38 0.33
C THR A 107 -0.15 1.17 0.29
N GLU A 108 -1.34 1.30 -0.33
CA GLU A 108 -2.27 0.19 -0.57
C GLU A 108 -1.59 -0.96 -1.33
N LEU A 109 -0.88 -0.66 -2.41
CA LEU A 109 -0.15 -1.68 -3.18
C LEU A 109 0.87 -2.45 -2.33
N CYS A 110 1.55 -1.78 -1.39
CA CYS A 110 2.47 -2.46 -0.48
C CYS A 110 1.73 -3.33 0.55
N ILE A 111 0.56 -2.88 1.03
CA ILE A 111 -0.26 -3.61 1.99
C ILE A 111 -0.88 -4.85 1.34
N ASP A 112 -1.32 -4.76 0.08
CA ASP A 112 -1.91 -5.87 -0.68
C ASP A 112 -0.97 -7.06 -0.88
N GLU A 113 0.35 -6.80 -0.92
CA GLU A 113 1.38 -7.85 -1.01
C GLU A 113 1.51 -8.67 0.30
N LEU A 114 0.97 -8.18 1.42
CA LEU A 114 1.08 -8.85 2.71
C LEU A 114 0.09 -10.02 2.87
N PRO A 115 0.42 -11.03 3.69
CA PRO A 115 -0.53 -12.04 4.14
C PRO A 115 -1.81 -11.41 4.74
N TRP A 116 -2.95 -12.09 4.60
CA TRP A 116 -4.24 -11.55 5.03
C TRP A 116 -4.29 -11.22 6.53
N GLN A 117 -3.55 -11.98 7.36
CA GLN A 117 -3.46 -11.74 8.80
C GLN A 117 -2.81 -10.39 9.10
N GLN A 118 -1.71 -10.07 8.40
CA GLN A 118 -0.99 -8.81 8.54
C GLN A 118 -1.82 -7.63 8.04
N ARG A 119 -2.51 -7.79 6.89
CA ARG A 119 -3.46 -6.78 6.39
C ARG A 119 -4.60 -6.51 7.38
N SER A 120 -5.19 -7.57 7.92
CA SER A 120 -6.23 -7.45 8.95
C SER A 120 -5.69 -6.78 10.22
N ALA A 121 -4.45 -7.08 10.62
CA ALA A 121 -3.78 -6.45 11.75
C ALA A 121 -3.62 -4.94 11.57
N ILE A 122 -3.13 -4.51 10.41
CA ILE A 122 -3.01 -3.09 10.04
C ILE A 122 -4.37 -2.40 10.11
N GLY A 123 -5.41 -2.97 9.48
CA GLY A 123 -6.74 -2.35 9.43
C GLY A 123 -7.38 -2.18 10.82
N VAL A 124 -7.31 -3.20 11.66
CA VAL A 124 -7.84 -3.14 13.04
C VAL A 124 -7.07 -2.12 13.88
N HIS A 125 -5.74 -2.11 13.77
CA HIS A 125 -4.89 -1.18 14.51
C HIS A 125 -5.17 0.27 14.10
N ALA A 126 -5.15 0.57 12.80
CA ALA A 126 -5.44 1.90 12.26
C ALA A 126 -6.85 2.36 12.61
N GLY A 127 -7.85 1.48 12.52
CA GLY A 127 -9.23 1.79 12.89
C GLY A 127 -9.39 2.12 14.36
N ASN A 128 -8.77 1.35 15.26
CA ASN A 128 -8.81 1.63 16.69
C ASN A 128 -8.07 2.92 17.05
N ARG A 129 -6.94 3.18 16.38
CA ARG A 129 -6.16 4.40 16.55
C ARG A 129 -6.94 5.63 16.10
N ALA A 130 -7.61 5.56 14.95
CA ALA A 130 -8.47 6.63 14.45
C ALA A 130 -9.70 6.86 15.34
N ALA A 131 -10.26 5.80 15.93
CA ALA A 131 -11.40 5.91 16.86
C ALA A 131 -11.00 6.40 18.26
N GLY A 132 -9.71 6.35 18.62
CA GLY A 132 -9.25 6.61 19.99
C GLY A 132 -9.70 5.56 21.02
N ALA A 133 -10.25 4.43 20.56
CA ALA A 133 -10.83 3.38 21.39
C ALA A 133 -10.68 2.00 20.72
N ARG A 134 -10.77 0.93 21.52
CA ARG A 134 -10.75 -0.47 21.02
C ARG A 134 -12.14 -0.86 20.50
N VAL A 135 -12.47 -0.45 19.27
CA VAL A 135 -13.76 -0.70 18.62
C VAL A 135 -13.73 -1.94 17.73
N PHE A 136 -12.62 -2.15 17.04
CA PHE A 136 -12.41 -3.23 16.09
C PHE A 136 -11.59 -4.35 16.72
N SER A 137 -11.96 -5.59 16.43
CA SER A 137 -11.22 -6.80 16.80
C SER A 137 -11.34 -7.83 15.68
N ASN A 138 -10.35 -8.72 15.61
CA ASN A 138 -10.40 -9.86 14.69
C ASN A 138 -10.81 -11.10 15.50
N PRO A 139 -11.98 -11.73 15.23
CA PRO A 139 -12.41 -12.91 15.98
C PRO A 139 -11.58 -14.16 15.69
N ARG A 140 -10.74 -14.15 14.62
CA ARG A 140 -9.91 -15.29 14.21
C ARG A 140 -8.52 -15.30 14.85
N LEU A 141 -8.12 -14.21 15.49
CA LEU A 141 -6.79 -14.05 16.11
C LEU A 141 -6.98 -13.58 17.55
N THR A 142 -6.18 -14.12 18.47
CA THR A 142 -6.15 -13.57 19.84
C THR A 142 -5.55 -12.15 19.81
N PRO A 143 -5.80 -11.31 20.85
CA PRO A 143 -5.20 -9.98 20.91
C PRO A 143 -3.67 -9.98 20.80
N GLU A 144 -3.02 -11.00 21.35
CA GLU A 144 -1.57 -11.18 21.31
C GLU A 144 -1.09 -11.53 19.90
N GLN A 145 -1.81 -12.44 19.23
CA GLN A 145 -1.53 -12.80 17.83
C GLN A 145 -1.78 -11.62 16.89
N GLN A 146 -2.80 -10.82 17.16
CA GLN A 146 -3.09 -9.59 16.42
C GLN A 146 -1.94 -8.58 16.55
N HIS A 147 -1.41 -8.41 17.77
CA HIS A 147 -0.27 -7.52 18.00
C HIS A 147 1.00 -8.05 17.34
N ALA A 148 1.28 -9.35 17.44
CA ALA A 148 2.42 -9.98 16.77
C ALA A 148 2.33 -9.82 15.25
N ALA A 149 1.17 -10.11 14.65
CA ALA A 149 0.92 -9.92 13.23
C ALA A 149 1.08 -8.45 12.81
N TYR A 150 0.73 -7.49 13.66
CA TYR A 150 0.96 -6.07 13.40
C TYR A 150 2.46 -5.71 13.39
N GLN A 151 3.24 -6.21 14.35
CA GLN A 151 4.68 -5.97 14.38
C GLN A 151 5.39 -6.61 13.19
N GLU A 152 5.01 -7.84 12.84
CA GLU A 152 5.50 -8.52 11.64
C GLU A 152 5.14 -7.74 10.37
N ALA A 153 3.92 -7.19 10.30
CA ALA A 153 3.49 -6.38 9.17
C ALA A 153 4.37 -5.14 8.99
N LYS A 154 4.72 -4.43 10.07
CA LYS A 154 5.61 -3.25 9.99
C LYS A 154 6.99 -3.61 9.43
N VAL A 155 7.55 -4.73 9.89
CA VAL A 155 8.85 -5.24 9.41
C VAL A 155 8.76 -5.66 7.94
N ALA A 156 7.69 -6.35 7.54
CA ALA A 156 7.48 -6.82 6.17
C ALA A 156 7.20 -5.67 5.18
N LEU A 157 6.51 -4.62 5.64
CA LEU A 157 6.11 -3.47 4.82
C LEU A 157 7.31 -2.54 4.52
N LEU A 158 8.25 -2.41 5.47
CA LEU A 158 9.35 -1.45 5.39
C LEU A 158 10.21 -1.57 4.11
N PRO A 159 10.65 -2.77 3.66
CA PRO A 159 11.41 -2.89 2.42
C PRO A 159 10.64 -2.40 1.18
N ALA A 160 9.33 -2.66 1.11
CA ALA A 160 8.49 -2.23 -0.01
C ALA A 160 8.33 -0.70 -0.03
N LEU A 161 8.09 -0.10 1.14
CA LEU A 161 7.98 1.36 1.27
C LEU A 161 9.29 2.08 0.95
N ARG A 162 10.44 1.52 1.36
CA ARG A 162 11.77 2.06 1.00
C ARG A 162 12.00 2.03 -0.52
N ARG A 163 11.67 0.91 -1.20
CA ARG A 163 11.82 0.81 -2.67
C ARG A 163 10.97 1.84 -3.42
N ARG A 164 9.81 2.22 -2.88
CA ARG A 164 8.91 3.22 -3.45
C ARG A 164 9.21 4.65 -3.00
N GLY A 165 10.26 4.87 -2.19
CA GLY A 165 10.64 6.20 -1.70
C GLY A 165 9.66 6.81 -0.70
N LEU A 166 8.78 6.01 -0.08
CA LEU A 166 7.77 6.48 0.86
C LEU A 166 8.33 6.67 2.28
N VAL A 167 9.34 5.89 2.64
CA VAL A 167 10.07 6.01 3.91
C VAL A 167 11.49 6.42 3.60
N THR A 168 11.93 7.51 4.23
CA THR A 168 13.32 7.96 4.12
C THR A 168 14.12 7.18 5.16
N ALA A 169 15.08 6.38 4.70
CA ALA A 169 16.09 5.80 5.60
C ALA A 169 16.72 6.95 6.41
N PRO A 170 17.04 6.76 7.70
CA PRO A 170 17.63 7.81 8.52
C PRO A 170 18.84 8.36 7.77
N GLN A 171 18.70 9.58 7.25
CA GLN A 171 19.77 10.21 6.49
C GLN A 171 20.93 10.36 7.46
N LEU A 172 22.05 9.69 7.19
CA LEU A 172 23.31 10.03 7.83
C LEU A 172 23.47 11.54 7.66
N ARG A 173 23.44 12.25 8.79
CA ARG A 173 23.39 13.71 8.86
C ARG A 173 24.35 14.27 7.81
N HIS A 174 23.84 15.09 6.89
CA HIS A 174 24.64 15.73 5.83
C HIS A 174 25.89 16.48 6.36
N ALA A 175 25.96 16.76 7.66
CA ALA A 175 27.13 17.25 8.38
C ALA A 175 28.36 16.33 8.26
N ASP A 176 28.20 15.01 8.19
CA ASP A 176 29.32 14.06 8.08
C ASP A 176 29.90 14.00 6.65
N ARG A 177 29.08 14.33 5.65
CA ARG A 177 29.52 14.38 4.24
C ARG A 177 30.41 15.59 3.96
N ALA A 178 30.18 16.72 4.64
CA ALA A 178 31.01 17.92 4.52
C ALA A 178 32.40 17.73 5.14
N LYS A 179 32.51 16.94 6.22
CA LYS A 179 33.79 16.69 6.91
C LYS A 179 34.77 15.85 6.09
N ALA A 180 34.27 15.01 5.18
CA ALA A 180 35.09 14.15 4.32
C ALA A 180 35.77 14.89 3.14
N CYS A 181 35.25 16.05 2.70
CA CYS A 181 35.88 16.84 1.63
C CYS A 181 36.96 17.83 2.13
N GLY A 182 36.96 18.18 3.42
CA GLY A 182 37.92 19.16 3.97
C GLY A 182 39.30 18.59 4.35
N ALA A 183 39.44 17.26 4.49
CA ALA A 183 40.68 16.64 4.99
C ALA A 183 41.71 16.32 3.90
N ARG A 184 41.47 16.68 2.64
CA ARG A 184 42.32 16.29 1.48
C ARG A 184 43.00 17.47 0.79
N ALA A 185 43.16 18.60 1.49
CA ALA A 185 43.80 19.80 0.96
C ALA A 185 44.76 20.43 1.98
N THR A 186 45.84 19.73 2.31
CA THR A 186 47.08 20.32 2.86
C THR A 186 48.22 19.33 2.67
N SER A 187 48.90 19.41 1.52
CA SER A 187 50.26 18.90 1.31
C SER A 187 50.81 19.49 0.01
N ALA A 188 51.54 20.60 0.14
CA ALA A 188 52.66 21.09 -0.66
C ALA A 188 52.79 22.61 -0.48
#